data_AF-A0A7D5RV31-F1
#
_entry.id   AF-A0A7D5RV31-F1
#
_cell.length_a   1.000
_cell.length_b   1.000
_cell.length_c   1.000
_cell.angle_alpha   90.00
_cell.angle_beta   90.00
_cell.angle_gamma   90.00
#
_symmetry.space_group_name_H-M   'P 1'
#
loop_
_entity.id
_entity.type
_entity.pdbx_description
1 polymer ?
#
loop_
_entity_poly.entity_id
_entity_poly.type
_entity_poly.pdbx_seq_one_letter_code
_entity_poly.pdbx_strand_id
1 'polypeptide(L)'
;MWYDRLEITDLTVTDPAGNPMIGTEKLLVNFSLSTLLSNNNINLDAVILDGADLKFYKINKDDSIRDLNINLFISEINKQFKGGGGQGNAKHINIGEILIYRTGFKLHDDQKIPSGMPLTTTTLTCLLMKPKPITLK
;
A
#
# COMPACT_ATOMS: atom_id res chain seq x y z
N MET A 1 -15.92 -15.54 17.97
CA MET A 1 -15.01 -15.60 16.81
C MET A 1 -13.68 -15.04 17.28
N TRP A 2 -12.58 -15.77 17.13
CA TRP A 2 -11.25 -15.32 17.56
C TRP A 2 -10.55 -14.75 16.32
N TYR A 3 -10.07 -13.52 16.42
CA TYR A 3 -9.27 -12.87 15.38
C TYR A 3 -7.81 -12.98 15.79
N ASP A 4 -6.97 -13.41 14.86
CA ASP A 4 -5.54 -13.36 15.00
C ASP A 4 -5.04 -11.98 14.63
N ARG A 5 -3.95 -11.55 15.28
CA ARG A 5 -3.33 -10.25 15.05
C ARG A 5 -1.86 -10.42 14.71
N LEU A 6 -1.48 -9.91 13.56
CA LEU A 6 -0.09 -9.63 13.23
C LEU A 6 0.20 -8.18 13.60
N GLU A 7 1.24 -7.97 14.39
CA GLU A 7 1.75 -6.65 14.75
C GLU A 7 3.21 -6.57 14.30
N ILE A 8 3.52 -5.54 13.52
CA ILE A 8 4.88 -5.21 13.10
C ILE A 8 5.16 -3.78 13.55
N THR A 9 6.24 -3.59 14.29
CA THR A 9 6.72 -2.28 14.75
C THR A 9 7.93 -1.86 13.93
N ASP A 10 8.06 -0.55 13.71
CA ASP A 10 9.20 0.07 13.02
C ASP A 10 9.45 -0.50 11.61
N LEU A 11 8.36 -0.73 10.86
CA LEU A 11 8.45 -1.23 9.49
C LEU A 11 8.99 -0.14 8.57
N THR A 12 10.07 -0.45 7.86
CA THR A 12 10.56 0.35 6.73
C THR A 12 10.63 -0.50 5.47
N VAL A 13 9.95 -0.06 4.42
CA VAL A 13 10.02 -0.62 3.07
C VAL A 13 10.83 0.33 2.20
N THR A 14 11.88 -0.20 1.57
CA THR A 14 12.73 0.55 0.63
C THR A 14 12.37 0.22 -0.81
N ASP A 15 12.55 1.19 -1.72
CA ASP A 15 12.48 0.93 -3.15
C ASP A 15 13.75 0.20 -3.67
N PRO A 16 13.78 -0.26 -4.93
CA PRO A 16 14.96 -0.93 -5.49
C PRO A 16 16.23 -0.08 -5.55
N ALA A 17 16.11 1.24 -5.47
CA ALA A 17 17.25 2.16 -5.40
C ALA A 17 17.70 2.42 -3.94
N GLY A 18 17.07 1.78 -2.96
CA GLY A 18 17.38 1.90 -1.53
C GLY A 18 16.73 3.09 -0.84
N ASN A 19 15.85 3.85 -1.50
CA ASN A 19 15.17 4.97 -0.84
C ASN A 19 14.06 4.47 0.07
N PRO A 20 13.90 5.01 1.29
CA PRO A 20 12.78 4.66 2.17
C PRO A 20 11.47 5.12 1.53
N MET A 21 10.58 4.18 1.21
CA MET A 21 9.31 4.44 0.51
C MET A 21 8.12 4.42 1.45
N ILE A 22 8.04 3.45 2.36
CA ILE A 22 7.00 3.36 3.39
C ILE A 22 7.69 3.16 4.73
N GLY A 23 7.60 4.13 5.62
CA GLY A 23 7.90 3.96 7.05
C GLY A 23 6.60 3.88 7.84
N THR A 24 6.53 3.07 8.88
CA THR A 24 5.44 3.11 9.86
C THR A 24 5.92 2.67 11.23
N GLU A 25 5.50 3.41 12.26
CA GLU A 25 5.72 3.03 13.66
C GLU A 25 5.04 1.70 13.96
N LYS A 26 3.82 1.50 13.42
CA LYS A 26 3.02 0.32 13.71
C LYS A 26 2.11 -0.08 12.55
N LEU A 27 2.29 -1.30 12.07
CA LEU A 27 1.36 -2.01 11.18
C LEU A 27 0.64 -3.10 11.99
N LEU A 28 -0.69 -2.99 12.06
CA LEU A 28 -1.56 -4.04 12.61
C LEU A 28 -2.38 -4.66 11.49
N VAL A 29 -2.41 -5.98 11.45
CA VAL A 29 -3.27 -6.73 10.54
C VAL A 29 -4.08 -7.71 11.37
N ASN A 30 -5.39 -7.52 11.40
CA ASN A 30 -6.32 -8.49 11.96
C ASN A 30 -6.75 -9.44 10.84
N PHE A 31 -6.66 -10.74 11.10
CA PHE A 31 -7.02 -11.78 10.15
C PHE A 31 -7.61 -12.99 10.88
N SER A 32 -8.22 -13.89 10.14
CA SER A 32 -8.64 -15.19 10.67
C SER A 32 -7.67 -16.27 10.20
N LEU A 33 -6.99 -16.99 11.11
CA LEU A 33 -6.03 -18.05 10.73
C LEU A 33 -6.63 -19.11 9.80
N SER A 34 -7.93 -19.40 9.94
CA SER A 34 -8.64 -20.32 9.05
C SER A 34 -8.58 -19.91 7.57
N THR A 35 -8.41 -18.62 7.28
CA THR A 35 -8.31 -18.08 5.92
C THR A 35 -6.91 -18.23 5.35
N LEU A 36 -5.86 -18.20 6.19
CA LEU A 36 -4.48 -18.51 5.78
C LEU A 36 -4.31 -19.98 5.39
N LEU A 37 -5.08 -20.88 6.01
CA LEU A 37 -5.10 -22.30 5.70
C LEU A 37 -6.02 -22.65 4.52
N SER A 38 -6.80 -21.68 4.02
CA SER A 38 -7.67 -21.87 2.87
C SER A 38 -6.91 -21.55 1.58
N ASN A 39 -7.02 -22.43 0.58
CA ASN A 39 -5.99 -22.52 -0.45
C ASN A 39 -5.85 -21.27 -1.35
N ASN A 40 -6.86 -20.40 -1.44
CA ASN A 40 -6.87 -19.33 -2.45
C ASN A 40 -7.35 -17.95 -1.96
N ASN A 41 -7.92 -17.81 -0.75
CA ASN A 41 -8.46 -16.52 -0.28
C ASN A 41 -7.90 -16.15 1.09
N ILE A 42 -7.06 -15.12 1.12
CA ILE A 42 -6.58 -14.50 2.35
C ILE A 42 -7.53 -13.36 2.67
N ASN A 43 -8.26 -13.46 3.78
CA ASN A 43 -9.16 -12.39 4.22
C ASN A 43 -8.52 -11.65 5.41
N LEU A 44 -8.31 -10.36 5.23
CA LEU A 44 -7.85 -9.44 6.25
C LEU A 44 -9.06 -8.60 6.69
N ASP A 45 -9.42 -8.66 7.97
CA ASP A 45 -10.58 -7.94 8.48
C ASP A 45 -10.29 -6.45 8.55
N ALA A 46 -9.14 -6.10 9.13
CA ALA A 46 -8.68 -4.73 9.25
C ALA A 46 -7.16 -4.64 9.11
N VAL A 47 -6.69 -3.68 8.32
CA VAL A 47 -5.29 -3.26 8.26
C VAL A 47 -5.20 -1.85 8.82
N ILE A 48 -4.39 -1.66 9.86
CA ILE A 48 -4.15 -0.36 10.48
C ILE A 48 -2.68 0.00 10.26
N LEU A 49 -2.47 1.16 9.64
CA LEU A 49 -1.17 1.81 9.51
C LEU A 49 -1.16 3.03 10.42
N ASP A 50 -0.24 3.07 11.37
CA ASP A 50 -0.15 4.15 12.34
C ASP A 50 1.25 4.77 12.37
N GLY A 51 1.32 6.10 12.43
CA GLY A 51 2.57 6.85 12.34
C GLY A 51 3.29 6.56 11.02
N ALA A 52 2.57 6.53 9.89
CA ALA A 52 3.16 6.19 8.60
C ALA A 52 3.74 7.41 7.86
N ASP A 53 4.86 7.24 7.18
CA ASP A 53 5.46 8.23 6.28
C ASP A 53 5.66 7.57 4.91
N LEU A 54 4.91 8.04 3.91
CA LEU A 54 4.97 7.54 2.55
C LEU A 54 5.71 8.53 1.67
N LYS A 55 6.84 8.07 1.11
CA LYS A 55 7.72 8.86 0.26
C LYS A 55 7.71 8.32 -1.16
N PHE A 56 7.25 9.16 -2.07
CA PHE A 56 7.19 8.85 -3.49
C PHE A 56 8.40 9.43 -4.20
N TYR A 57 9.24 8.58 -4.76
CA TYR A 57 10.39 8.98 -5.56
C TYR A 57 10.12 8.67 -7.02
N LYS A 58 10.50 9.60 -7.91
CA LYS A 58 10.60 9.28 -9.33
C LYS A 58 11.86 8.45 -9.54
N ILE A 59 11.69 7.20 -10.00
CA ILE A 59 12.80 6.31 -10.33
C ILE A 59 12.81 6.06 -11.84
N ASN A 60 14.02 6.05 -12.41
CA ASN A 60 14.19 5.78 -13.84
C ASN A 60 13.97 4.28 -14.07
N LYS A 61 12.99 3.95 -14.91
CA LYS A 61 12.73 2.59 -15.37
C LYS A 61 12.97 2.57 -16.86
N ASP A 62 14.13 2.04 -17.25
CA ASP A 62 14.68 2.10 -18.61
C ASP A 62 14.85 3.54 -19.14
N ASP A 63 15.55 3.70 -20.26
CA ASP A 63 16.22 4.94 -20.71
C ASP A 63 15.36 6.22 -20.88
N SER A 64 14.05 6.23 -20.56
CA SER A 64 13.22 7.44 -20.73
C SER A 64 11.97 7.56 -19.84
N ILE A 65 11.56 6.55 -19.07
CA ILE A 65 10.31 6.62 -18.30
C ILE A 65 10.62 6.74 -16.80
N ARG A 66 10.26 7.89 -16.23
CA ARG A 66 10.24 8.07 -14.78
C ARG A 66 8.91 7.58 -14.24
N ASP A 67 8.96 6.50 -13.46
CA ASP A 67 7.79 6.00 -12.73
C ASP A 67 7.93 6.31 -11.24
N LEU A 68 6.82 6.41 -10.52
CA LEU A 68 6.88 6.50 -9.07
C LEU A 68 7.28 5.14 -8.50
N ASN A 69 8.14 5.13 -7.49
CA ASN A 69 8.54 3.92 -6.76
C ASN A 69 7.34 3.08 -6.28
N ILE A 70 6.22 3.71 -5.87
CA ILE A 70 4.99 3.00 -5.49
C ILE A 70 4.34 2.22 -6.64
N ASN A 71 4.39 2.74 -7.87
CA ASN A 71 3.85 2.04 -9.04
C ASN A 71 4.67 0.79 -9.35
N LEU A 72 5.99 0.92 -9.23
CA LEU A 72 6.90 -0.21 -9.36
C LEU A 72 6.69 -1.25 -8.27
N PHE A 73 6.53 -0.83 -7.02
CA PHE A 73 6.20 -1.73 -5.91
C PHE A 73 4.89 -2.50 -6.15
N ILE A 74 3.82 -1.81 -6.56
CA ILE A 74 2.54 -2.44 -6.91
C ILE A 74 2.71 -3.41 -8.08
N SER A 75 3.51 -3.05 -9.09
CA SER A 75 3.80 -3.91 -10.25
C SER A 75 4.48 -5.22 -9.82
N GLU A 76 5.49 -5.15 -8.96
CA GLU A 76 6.22 -6.32 -8.47
C GLU A 76 5.37 -7.21 -7.58
N ILE A 77 4.56 -6.63 -6.67
CA ILE A 77 3.55 -7.37 -5.91
C ILE A 77 2.64 -8.11 -6.88
N ASN A 78 2.05 -7.41 -7.84
CA ASN A 78 1.12 -8.01 -8.79
C ASN A 78 1.77 -9.13 -9.62
N LYS A 79 3.05 -9.04 -9.98
CA LYS A 79 3.77 -10.14 -10.66
C LYS A 79 3.85 -11.38 -9.80
N GLN A 80 4.18 -11.24 -8.50
CA GLN A 80 4.24 -12.37 -7.57
C GLN A 80 2.88 -13.08 -7.42
N PHE A 81 1.78 -12.32 -7.44
CA PHE A 81 0.43 -12.87 -7.34
C PHE A 81 -0.19 -13.30 -8.69
N LYS A 82 0.46 -13.01 -9.83
CA LYS A 82 0.01 -13.43 -11.18
C LYS A 82 0.44 -14.85 -11.57
N GLY A 83 1.21 -15.55 -10.73
CA GLY A 83 1.74 -16.88 -11.02
C GLY A 83 0.73 -18.01 -10.82
N GLY A 84 0.07 -18.44 -11.91
CA GLY A 84 -0.66 -19.71 -11.97
C GLY A 84 -1.66 -19.73 -13.12
N GLY A 85 -1.23 -20.17 -14.31
CA GLY A 85 -2.04 -20.34 -15.52
C GLY A 85 -3.06 -21.49 -15.44
N GLY A 86 -3.82 -21.55 -14.35
CA GLY A 86 -4.95 -22.45 -14.16
C GLY A 86 -6.12 -21.66 -13.60
N GLN A 87 -7.23 -21.65 -14.34
CA GLN A 87 -8.51 -21.04 -14.01
C GLN A 87 -9.05 -21.65 -12.70
N GLY A 88 -8.56 -21.21 -11.54
CA GLY A 88 -9.01 -21.71 -10.23
C GLY A 88 -8.13 -21.46 -8.99
N ASN A 89 -6.84 -21.10 -9.12
CA ASN A 89 -5.89 -21.07 -7.98
C ASN A 89 -5.13 -19.75 -7.76
N ALA A 90 -5.65 -18.62 -8.24
CA ALA A 90 -5.06 -17.34 -7.89
C ALA A 90 -5.27 -17.05 -6.40
N LYS A 91 -4.23 -16.63 -5.69
CA LYS A 91 -4.37 -16.15 -4.31
C LYS A 91 -4.98 -14.76 -4.34
N HIS A 92 -6.19 -14.63 -3.80
CA HIS A 92 -6.88 -13.36 -3.63
C HIS A 92 -6.69 -12.85 -2.21
N ILE A 93 -6.36 -11.56 -2.09
CA ILE A 93 -6.35 -10.87 -0.80
C ILE A 93 -7.59 -9.99 -0.75
N ASN A 94 -8.49 -10.27 0.18
CA ASN A 94 -9.66 -9.45 0.47
C ASN A 94 -9.38 -8.65 1.74
N ILE A 95 -9.58 -7.34 1.70
CA ILE A 95 -9.37 -6.45 2.85
C ILE A 95 -10.70 -5.79 3.17
N GLY A 96 -11.21 -6.02 4.38
CA GLY A 96 -12.47 -5.43 4.85
C GLY A 96 -12.35 -3.91 5.06
N GLU A 97 -11.32 -3.49 5.79
CA GLU A 97 -11.05 -2.08 6.07
C GLU A 97 -9.55 -1.77 6.09
N ILE A 98 -9.20 -0.57 5.64
CA ILE A 98 -7.88 0.03 5.80
C ILE A 98 -8.03 1.32 6.59
N LEU A 99 -7.38 1.40 7.73
CA LEU A 99 -7.33 2.57 8.60
C LEU A 99 -5.92 3.15 8.59
N ILE A 100 -5.81 4.45 8.34
CA ILE A 100 -4.52 5.14 8.20
C ILE A 100 -4.51 6.32 9.17
N TYR A 101 -3.63 6.29 10.16
CA TYR A 101 -3.55 7.28 11.22
C TYR A 101 -2.19 7.97 11.23
N ARG A 102 -2.18 9.25 11.63
CA ARG A 102 -0.97 10.07 11.82
C ARG A 102 0.02 9.91 10.66
N THR A 103 -0.48 10.06 9.44
CA THR A 103 0.26 9.72 8.22
C THR A 103 0.67 10.96 7.43
N GLY A 104 1.93 10.98 6.98
CA GLY A 104 2.47 11.97 6.06
C GLY A 104 2.66 11.38 4.66
N PHE A 105 2.38 12.17 3.63
CA PHE A 105 2.69 11.84 2.24
C PHE A 105 3.64 12.89 1.69
N LYS A 106 4.73 12.45 1.05
CA LYS A 106 5.71 13.35 0.43
C LYS A 106 6.11 12.86 -0.94
N LEU A 107 5.89 13.70 -1.96
CA LEU A 107 6.49 13.53 -3.26
C LEU A 107 7.90 14.14 -3.26
N HIS A 108 8.90 13.31 -3.51
CA HIS A 108 10.28 13.70 -3.74
C HIS A 108 10.50 13.86 -5.25
N ASP A 109 10.37 15.10 -5.70
CA ASP A 109 10.68 15.49 -7.07
C ASP A 109 12.00 16.29 -7.06
N ASP A 110 13.11 15.60 -7.29
CA ASP A 110 14.44 16.23 -7.31
C ASP A 110 14.67 17.12 -8.54
N GLN A 111 13.64 17.34 -9.36
CA GLN A 111 13.59 18.47 -10.26
C GLN A 111 13.33 19.75 -9.47
N LYS A 112 14.42 20.31 -8.97
CA LYS A 112 14.61 21.71 -8.54
C LYS A 112 13.50 22.62 -9.11
N ILE A 113 12.53 22.99 -8.28
CA ILE A 113 11.67 24.15 -8.57
C ILE A 113 12.63 25.35 -8.73
N PRO A 114 12.56 26.15 -9.81
CA PRO A 114 13.32 27.39 -9.88
C PRO A 114 13.06 28.18 -8.59
N SER A 115 14.12 28.55 -7.89
CA SER A 115 14.06 29.28 -6.62
C SER A 115 13.20 30.54 -6.80
N GLY A 116 11.94 30.49 -6.37
CA GLY A 116 10.99 31.58 -6.57
C GLY A 116 9.50 31.25 -6.46
N MET A 117 9.06 29.97 -6.45
CA MET A 117 7.65 29.65 -6.18
C MET A 117 7.42 29.19 -4.74
N PRO A 118 6.37 29.70 -4.06
CA PRO A 118 6.00 29.20 -2.75
C PRO A 118 5.61 27.73 -2.86
N LEU A 119 6.19 26.90 -1.98
CA LEU A 119 5.81 25.49 -1.83
C LEU A 119 4.35 25.44 -1.38
N THR A 120 3.42 25.12 -2.29
CA THR A 120 2.06 24.76 -1.91
C THR A 120 2.09 23.35 -1.34
N THR A 121 1.98 23.25 -0.02
CA THR A 121 1.67 21.99 0.66
C THR A 121 0.26 21.54 0.24
N THR A 122 0.17 20.62 -0.71
CA THR A 122 -1.10 19.96 -1.03
C THR A 122 -1.35 18.87 -0.01
N THR A 123 -2.16 19.16 1.00
CA THR A 123 -2.69 18.14 1.92
C THR A 123 -3.72 17.30 1.15
N LEU A 124 -3.36 16.07 0.77
CA LEU A 124 -4.35 15.10 0.29
C LEU A 124 -5.19 14.63 1.48
N THR A 125 -6.41 15.12 1.59
CA THR A 125 -7.39 14.58 2.54
C THR A 125 -8.03 13.35 1.91
N CYS A 126 -7.67 12.16 2.39
CA CYS A 126 -8.33 10.92 1.96
C CYS A 126 -9.71 10.83 2.65
N LEU A 127 -10.78 11.11 1.91
CA LEU A 127 -12.15 10.93 2.39
C LEU A 127 -12.52 9.45 2.18
N LEU A 128 -12.61 8.67 3.26
CA LEU A 128 -13.14 7.31 3.22
C LEU A 128 -14.64 7.36 2.84
N MET A 129 -14.96 7.11 1.58
CA MET A 129 -16.33 6.92 1.14
C MET A 129 -16.83 5.55 1.58
N LYS A 130 -17.91 5.51 2.37
CA LYS A 130 -18.61 4.25 2.69
C LYS A 130 -19.14 3.59 1.41
N PRO A 131 -19.09 2.25 1.28
CA PRO A 131 -19.67 1.57 0.14
C PRO A 131 -21.21 1.74 0.15
N LYS A 132 -21.76 2.19 -1.00
CA LYS A 132 -23.21 2.12 -1.24
C LYS A 132 -23.60 0.64 -1.41
N PRO A 133 -24.69 0.16 -0.77
CA PRO A 133 -25.19 -1.18 -1.04
C PRO A 133 -25.77 -1.25 -2.46
N ILE A 134 -25.30 -2.22 -3.25
CA ILE A 134 -25.88 -2.57 -4.55
C ILE A 134 -27.13 -3.41 -4.27
N THR A 135 -28.30 -2.94 -4.71
CA THR A 135 -29.53 -3.75 -4.74
C THR A 135 -29.61 -4.41 -6.12
N LEU A 136 -29.49 -5.74 -6.17
CA LEU A 136 -29.75 -6.50 -7.38
C LEU A 136 -31.27 -6.75 -7.46
N LYS A 137 -31.88 -6.38 -8.59
CA LYS A 137 -33.25 -6.78 -8.94
C LYS A 137 -33.24 -8.19 -9.51
#